data_AF-A0A6J7GV91-F1
#
_entry.id   AF-A0A6J7GV91-F1
#
_cell.length_a   1.000
_cell.length_b   1.000
_cell.length_c   1.000
_cell.angle_alpha   90.00
_cell.angle_beta   90.00
_cell.angle_gamma   90.00
#
_symmetry.space_group_name_H-M   'P 1'
#
loop_
_entity.id
_entity.type
_entity.pdbx_description
1 polymer ?
#
loop_
_entity_poly.entity_id
_entity_poly.type
_entity_poly.pdbx_seq_one_letter_code
_entity_poly.pdbx_strand_id
1 'polypeptide(L)'
;MTETTSTEVPSTEVPSTGKPRVAQYSERYDAALVFAAQQHRYQARKGAKGIPYIYHLLAVSALVWEDGGDEDQAIAALLHDVLEDTPTQPDELQRRFGKRATSFVQLCTDANPAEGEAKQPWRPRKEAHFLHLIQFEDKAGLRVTCADKVHNIEAQIADALAAGTTTIEQGPFWANFKGGFAGTLWYYRNICDALGNELGDSQLFARLKVRVGELAQLWNPEGEQQLALQQQFLAVLVEHNPVGVSQGHLDSGYYQLDADELLRRLICAEVINSGPSAGTAKSQAEKVAAAEAVLDVFAKKVYGGWNSEAGIAAKQTICDLAVSQ
;
A
#
# COMPACT_ATOMS: atom_id res chain seq x y z
N MET A 1 83.05 -6.72 -8.18
CA MET A 1 82.44 -6.02 -9.33
C MET A 1 81.20 -6.79 -9.74
N THR A 2 80.02 -6.23 -9.44
CA THR A 2 78.80 -6.22 -10.26
C THR A 2 77.75 -5.49 -9.43
N GLU A 3 77.69 -4.16 -9.62
CA GLU A 3 76.61 -3.31 -9.15
C GLU A 3 75.31 -3.70 -9.87
N THR A 4 74.29 -4.05 -9.12
CA THR A 4 72.91 -4.14 -9.63
C THR A 4 72.31 -2.75 -9.60
N THR A 5 72.18 -2.16 -10.78
CA THR A 5 71.50 -0.89 -11.04
C THR A 5 70.00 -1.01 -10.76
N SER A 6 69.54 -0.25 -9.77
CA SER A 6 68.14 0.00 -9.49
C SER A 6 67.53 0.76 -10.67
N THR A 7 66.52 0.19 -11.31
CA THR A 7 65.79 0.87 -12.40
C THR A 7 64.64 1.65 -11.75
N GLU A 8 64.83 2.93 -11.50
CA GLU A 8 63.75 3.85 -11.12
C GLU A 8 62.78 4.00 -12.31
N VAL A 9 61.51 3.70 -12.08
CA VAL A 9 60.43 3.98 -13.02
C VAL A 9 60.11 5.47 -12.90
N PRO A 10 60.07 6.26 -14.00
CA PRO A 10 59.77 7.68 -13.92
C PRO A 10 58.33 7.89 -13.45
N SER A 11 58.16 8.60 -12.34
CA SER A 11 56.87 9.14 -11.90
C SER A 11 56.40 10.19 -12.90
N THR A 12 55.54 9.78 -13.84
CA THR A 12 54.79 10.72 -14.67
C THR A 12 53.68 11.34 -13.82
N GLU A 13 53.98 12.43 -13.12
CA GLU A 13 52.94 13.34 -12.62
C GLU A 13 52.24 13.97 -13.82
N VAL A 14 51.03 13.48 -14.09
CA VAL A 14 50.13 14.09 -15.07
C VAL A 14 49.61 15.40 -14.46
N PRO A 15 49.76 16.57 -15.12
CA PRO A 15 49.28 17.82 -14.55
C PRO A 15 47.75 17.80 -14.41
N SER A 16 47.27 17.88 -13.17
CA SER A 16 45.84 17.99 -12.85
C SER A 16 45.32 19.38 -13.25
N THR A 17 44.85 19.52 -14.49
CA THR A 17 44.18 20.73 -15.02
C THR A 17 42.66 20.71 -14.83
N GLY A 18 42.12 19.80 -14.02
CA GLY A 18 40.68 19.68 -13.78
C GLY A 18 40.17 20.59 -12.67
N LYS A 19 38.98 21.19 -12.85
CA LYS A 19 38.19 21.77 -11.75
C LYS A 19 38.14 20.77 -10.57
N PRO A 20 38.19 21.23 -9.30
CA PRO A 20 38.08 20.35 -8.15
C PRO A 20 36.86 19.45 -8.30
N ARG A 21 37.07 18.12 -8.25
CA ARG A 21 35.95 17.17 -8.24
C ARG A 21 35.28 17.27 -6.88
N VAL A 22 34.09 17.87 -6.85
CA VAL A 22 33.24 17.88 -5.66
C VAL A 22 32.43 16.59 -5.65
N ALA A 23 32.65 15.76 -4.63
CA ALA A 23 31.86 14.55 -4.43
C ALA A 23 30.37 14.95 -4.26
N GLN A 24 29.48 14.27 -4.99
CA GLN A 24 28.04 14.55 -4.95
C GLN A 24 27.33 13.77 -3.84
N TYR A 25 27.96 12.71 -3.34
CA TYR A 25 27.56 11.89 -2.21
C TYR A 25 28.83 11.34 -1.54
N SER A 26 28.70 10.83 -0.32
CA SER A 26 29.79 10.29 0.47
C SER A 26 29.88 8.76 0.34
N GLU A 27 30.98 8.21 0.89
CA GLU A 27 31.20 6.75 0.99
C GLU A 27 30.12 6.03 1.82
N ARG A 28 29.29 6.77 2.59
CA ARG A 28 28.14 6.18 3.31
C ARG A 28 27.13 5.56 2.35
N TYR A 29 26.89 6.20 1.20
CA TYR A 29 25.99 5.69 0.18
C TYR A 29 26.55 4.41 -0.47
N ASP A 30 27.85 4.38 -0.76
CA ASP A 30 28.54 3.19 -1.29
C ASP A 30 28.44 2.02 -0.30
N ALA A 31 28.67 2.28 0.99
CA ALA A 31 28.54 1.29 2.05
C ALA A 31 27.11 0.75 2.16
N ALA A 32 26.09 1.61 2.02
CA ALA A 32 24.69 1.20 2.04
C ALA A 32 24.34 0.31 0.85
N LEU A 33 24.83 0.65 -0.35
CA LEU A 33 24.64 -0.15 -1.55
C LEU A 33 25.25 -1.55 -1.41
N VAL A 34 26.50 -1.62 -0.92
CA VAL A 34 27.18 -2.90 -0.69
C VAL A 34 26.44 -3.72 0.36
N PHE A 35 26.00 -3.10 1.45
CA PHE A 35 25.23 -3.76 2.50
C PHE A 35 23.90 -4.31 1.97
N ALA A 36 23.10 -3.48 1.29
CA ALA A 36 21.84 -3.90 0.65
C ALA A 36 22.06 -5.09 -0.32
N ALA A 37 23.11 -5.02 -1.15
CA ALA A 37 23.46 -6.08 -2.10
C ALA A 37 23.85 -7.40 -1.42
N GLN A 38 24.45 -7.34 -0.22
CA GLN A 38 24.78 -8.51 0.59
C GLN A 38 23.52 -9.11 1.22
N GLN A 39 22.70 -8.27 1.86
CA GLN A 39 21.50 -8.67 2.58
C GLN A 39 20.45 -9.33 1.65
N HIS A 40 20.28 -8.82 0.44
CA HIS A 40 19.29 -9.31 -0.53
C HIS A 40 19.88 -10.19 -1.64
N ARG A 41 21.12 -10.69 -1.49
CA ARG A 41 21.86 -11.41 -2.56
C ARG A 41 21.11 -12.59 -3.16
N TYR A 42 20.33 -13.29 -2.35
CA TYR A 42 19.61 -14.50 -2.76
C TYR A 42 18.09 -14.28 -2.87
N GLN A 43 17.65 -13.02 -2.86
CA GLN A 43 16.24 -12.64 -2.99
C GLN A 43 15.93 -12.28 -4.44
N ALA A 44 14.78 -12.74 -4.91
CA ALA A 44 14.18 -12.34 -6.19
C ALA A 44 12.94 -11.49 -5.97
N ARG A 45 12.60 -10.64 -6.94
CA ARG A 45 11.33 -9.90 -6.93
C ARG A 45 10.15 -10.85 -7.00
N LYS A 46 9.11 -10.52 -6.24
CA LYS A 46 7.81 -11.21 -6.30
C LYS A 46 7.08 -10.83 -7.59
N GLY A 47 6.42 -11.79 -8.24
CA GLY A 47 5.64 -11.57 -9.46
C GLY A 47 6.44 -11.82 -10.75
N ALA A 48 7.62 -11.22 -10.87
CA ALA A 48 8.49 -11.35 -12.05
C ALA A 48 9.39 -12.60 -11.99
N LYS A 49 9.54 -13.33 -13.11
CA LYS A 49 10.44 -14.49 -13.19
C LYS A 49 11.91 -14.05 -13.10
N GLY A 50 12.49 -14.17 -11.89
CA GLY A 50 13.93 -14.23 -11.67
C GLY A 50 14.67 -12.89 -11.62
N ILE A 51 13.96 -11.75 -11.51
CA ILE A 51 14.62 -10.45 -11.38
C ILE A 51 15.28 -10.35 -9.98
N PRO A 52 16.60 -10.10 -9.88
CA PRO A 52 17.27 -9.93 -8.60
C PRO A 52 16.70 -8.77 -7.78
N TYR A 53 16.54 -8.93 -6.47
CA TYR A 53 15.88 -7.91 -5.63
C TYR A 53 16.59 -6.56 -5.62
N ILE A 54 17.91 -6.55 -5.76
CA ILE A 54 18.74 -5.32 -5.83
C ILE A 54 18.27 -4.35 -6.93
N TYR A 55 17.64 -4.85 -8.01
CA TYR A 55 17.04 -4.00 -9.04
C TYR A 55 16.04 -3.01 -8.46
N HIS A 56 15.18 -3.46 -7.54
CA HIS A 56 14.20 -2.60 -6.89
C HIS A 56 14.86 -1.57 -5.97
N LEU A 57 15.85 -1.99 -5.18
CA LEU A 57 16.56 -1.09 -4.25
C LEU A 57 17.25 0.05 -5.02
N LEU A 58 17.91 -0.29 -6.13
CA LEU A 58 18.53 0.70 -7.02
C LEU A 58 17.49 1.64 -7.65
N ALA A 59 16.37 1.11 -8.11
CA ALA A 59 15.31 1.91 -8.71
C ALA A 59 14.67 2.88 -7.71
N VAL A 60 14.37 2.43 -6.49
CA VAL A 60 13.82 3.29 -5.43
C VAL A 60 14.83 4.38 -5.05
N SER A 61 16.11 4.04 -4.91
CA SER A 61 17.13 5.04 -4.62
C SER A 61 17.33 6.03 -5.76
N ALA A 62 17.24 5.59 -7.02
CA ALA A 62 17.31 6.48 -8.17
C ALA A 62 16.13 7.46 -8.19
N LEU A 63 14.91 6.98 -7.94
CA LEU A 63 13.71 7.83 -7.83
C LEU A 63 13.84 8.90 -6.74
N VAL A 64 14.44 8.56 -5.59
CA VAL A 64 14.71 9.52 -4.51
C VAL A 64 15.69 10.59 -4.98
N TRP A 65 16.78 10.21 -5.66
CA TRP A 65 17.75 11.18 -6.19
C TRP A 65 17.15 12.08 -7.27
N GLU A 66 16.38 11.51 -8.19
CA GLU A 66 15.71 12.24 -9.27
C GLU A 66 14.72 13.28 -8.73
N ASP A 67 14.03 12.99 -7.62
CA ASP A 67 13.11 13.91 -6.96
C ASP A 67 13.81 14.94 -6.04
N GLY A 68 15.15 14.93 -5.98
CA GLY A 68 15.93 15.87 -5.18
C GLY A 68 16.03 15.49 -3.70
N GLY A 69 15.94 14.19 -3.38
CA GLY A 69 16.23 13.68 -2.05
C GLY A 69 17.70 13.84 -1.64
N ASP A 70 17.93 13.89 -0.33
CA ASP A 70 19.27 13.93 0.25
C ASP A 70 19.88 12.52 0.41
N GLU A 71 21.14 12.47 0.83
CA GLU A 71 21.87 11.21 1.01
C GLU A 71 21.24 10.28 2.05
N ASP A 72 20.67 10.80 3.14
CA ASP A 72 20.02 9.94 4.15
C ASP A 72 18.75 9.29 3.60
N GLN A 73 18.00 10.02 2.77
CA GLN A 73 16.83 9.48 2.05
C GLN A 73 17.25 8.41 1.04
N ALA A 74 18.33 8.64 0.30
CA ALA A 74 18.81 7.68 -0.70
C ALA A 74 19.42 6.42 -0.06
N ILE A 75 20.15 6.57 1.05
CA ILE A 75 20.60 5.45 1.87
C ILE A 75 19.39 4.66 2.40
N ALA A 76 18.37 5.34 2.92
CA ALA A 76 17.16 4.69 3.39
C ALA A 76 16.43 3.96 2.27
N ALA A 77 16.39 4.50 1.05
CA ALA A 77 15.82 3.85 -0.13
C ALA A 77 16.54 2.55 -0.48
N LEU A 78 17.87 2.50 -0.40
CA LEU A 78 18.62 1.25 -0.59
C LEU A 78 18.33 0.21 0.50
N LEU A 79 17.96 0.65 1.69
CA LEU A 79 17.86 -0.18 2.90
C LEU A 79 16.41 -0.44 3.34
N HIS A 80 15.40 0.10 2.67
CA HIS A 80 14.04 0.19 3.21
C HIS A 80 13.41 -1.16 3.62
N ASP A 81 13.79 -2.25 2.95
CA ASP A 81 13.28 -3.60 3.23
C ASP A 81 14.19 -4.45 4.12
N VAL A 82 15.39 -3.99 4.49
CA VAL A 82 16.37 -4.84 5.20
C VAL A 82 15.84 -5.29 6.57
N LEU A 83 14.99 -4.49 7.22
CA LEU A 83 14.38 -4.87 8.50
C LEU A 83 13.20 -5.84 8.34
N GLU A 84 12.53 -5.87 7.19
CA GLU A 84 11.38 -6.76 6.96
C GLU A 84 11.77 -8.15 6.45
N ASP A 85 12.81 -8.19 5.62
CA ASP A 85 13.15 -9.33 4.78
C ASP A 85 14.47 -10.01 5.20
N THR A 86 15.21 -9.43 6.14
CA THR A 86 16.51 -9.96 6.58
C THR A 86 16.67 -9.91 8.10
N PRO A 87 17.63 -10.64 8.70
CA PRO A 87 17.88 -10.61 10.15
C PRO A 87 18.47 -9.29 10.68
N THR A 88 18.56 -8.25 9.85
CA THR A 88 19.18 -6.97 10.20
C THR A 88 18.46 -6.31 11.36
N GLN A 89 19.23 -5.79 12.32
CA GLN A 89 18.67 -5.09 13.49
C GLN A 89 18.73 -3.57 13.32
N PRO A 90 17.74 -2.82 13.84
CA PRO A 90 17.74 -1.36 13.76
C PRO A 90 19.02 -0.70 14.31
N ASP A 91 19.55 -1.22 15.41
CA ASP A 91 20.77 -0.68 16.04
C ASP A 91 22.00 -0.83 15.14
N GLU A 92 22.04 -1.86 14.29
CA GLU A 92 23.11 -2.02 13.30
C GLU A 92 23.06 -0.92 12.24
N LEU A 93 21.86 -0.63 11.73
CA LEU A 93 21.66 0.46 10.78
C LEU A 93 22.05 1.80 11.39
N GLN A 94 21.66 2.05 12.64
CA GLN A 94 22.00 3.31 13.30
C GLN A 94 23.52 3.49 13.46
N ARG A 95 24.25 2.44 13.81
CA ARG A 95 25.72 2.49 13.92
C ARG A 95 26.40 2.70 12.57
N ARG A 96 25.92 2.08 11.50
CA ARG A 96 26.55 2.12 10.17
C ARG A 96 26.16 3.37 9.38
N PHE A 97 24.90 3.76 9.43
CA PHE A 97 24.28 4.71 8.51
C PHE A 97 23.64 5.89 9.22
N GLY A 98 23.69 5.96 10.55
CA GLY A 98 23.20 7.09 11.32
C GLY A 98 21.70 7.04 11.59
N LYS A 99 21.28 7.90 12.53
CA LYS A 99 19.93 7.88 13.11
C LYS A 99 18.84 8.24 12.09
N ARG A 100 19.08 9.24 11.24
CA ARG A 100 18.06 9.77 10.31
C ARG A 100 17.71 8.76 9.23
N ALA A 101 18.69 8.24 8.50
CA ALA A 101 18.49 7.15 7.54
C ALA A 101 17.79 5.93 8.19
N THR A 102 18.22 5.54 9.40
CA THR A 102 17.60 4.42 10.13
C THR A 102 16.12 4.68 10.45
N SER A 103 15.76 5.91 10.84
CA SER A 103 14.36 6.26 11.11
C SER A 103 13.49 6.20 9.85
N PHE A 104 14.04 6.51 8.67
CA PHE A 104 13.33 6.38 7.40
C PHE A 104 13.17 4.91 6.98
N VAL A 105 14.16 4.06 7.25
CA VAL A 105 14.01 2.61 7.05
C VAL A 105 12.90 2.05 7.94
N GLN A 106 12.88 2.44 9.21
CA GLN A 106 11.82 2.05 10.15
C GLN A 106 10.43 2.56 9.72
N LEU A 107 10.36 3.78 9.16
CA LEU A 107 9.12 4.31 8.59
C LEU A 107 8.57 3.43 7.46
N CYS A 108 9.45 2.88 6.61
CA CYS A 108 9.04 2.03 5.50
C CYS A 108 8.68 0.60 5.92
N THR A 109 9.09 0.19 7.13
CA THR A 109 8.91 -1.15 7.69
C THR A 109 7.51 -1.29 8.31
N ASP A 110 6.64 -2.10 7.71
CA ASP A 110 5.28 -2.38 8.20
C ASP A 110 5.22 -3.53 9.22
N ALA A 111 6.26 -4.35 9.30
CA ALA A 111 6.42 -5.38 10.32
C ALA A 111 7.86 -5.90 10.43
N ASN A 112 8.34 -5.98 11.67
CA ASN A 112 9.57 -6.66 12.05
C ASN A 112 9.26 -7.60 13.24
N PRO A 113 8.60 -8.75 13.01
CA PRO A 113 8.28 -9.69 14.08
C PRO A 113 9.57 -10.27 14.69
N ALA A 114 9.56 -10.55 15.99
CA ALA A 114 10.68 -11.24 16.61
C ALA A 114 10.85 -12.66 16.03
N GLU A 115 12.03 -13.24 16.19
CA GLU A 115 12.30 -14.59 15.71
C GLU A 115 11.32 -15.59 16.35
N GLY A 116 10.58 -16.32 15.51
CA GLY A 116 9.55 -17.27 15.93
C GLY A 116 8.13 -16.68 16.06
N GLU A 117 7.94 -15.38 15.89
CA GLU A 117 6.62 -14.75 15.89
C GLU A 117 6.00 -14.73 14.49
N ALA A 118 4.67 -14.93 14.43
CA ALA A 118 3.93 -14.79 13.19
C ALA A 118 3.72 -13.31 12.85
N LYS A 119 3.94 -12.92 11.58
CA LYS A 119 3.53 -11.60 11.08
C LYS A 119 2.04 -11.42 11.33
N GLN A 120 1.65 -10.26 11.87
CA GLN A 120 0.24 -9.90 12.01
C GLN A 120 -0.50 -10.01 10.66
N PRO A 121 -1.84 -10.19 10.68
CA PRO A 121 -2.64 -10.21 9.46
C PRO A 121 -2.36 -8.98 8.59
N TRP A 122 -2.44 -9.18 7.27
CA TRP A 122 -1.99 -8.18 6.29
C TRP A 122 -2.66 -6.81 6.47
N ARG A 123 -3.98 -6.78 6.71
CA ARG A 123 -4.76 -5.54 6.77
C ARG A 123 -4.39 -4.66 7.98
N PRO A 124 -4.41 -5.15 9.23
CA PRO A 124 -3.95 -4.40 10.41
C PRO A 124 -2.55 -3.80 10.24
N ARG A 125 -1.60 -4.54 9.65
CA ARG A 125 -0.24 -4.01 9.39
C ARG A 125 -0.25 -2.82 8.43
N LYS A 126 -1.04 -2.90 7.36
CA LYS A 126 -1.15 -1.80 6.39
C LYS A 126 -1.85 -0.57 6.97
N GLU A 127 -2.84 -0.76 7.83
CA GLU A 127 -3.51 0.33 8.56
C GLU A 127 -2.57 1.01 9.56
N ALA A 128 -1.83 0.22 10.35
CA ALA A 128 -0.82 0.73 11.27
C ALA A 128 0.28 1.52 10.53
N HIS A 129 0.76 1.00 9.40
CA HIS A 129 1.73 1.69 8.56
C HIS A 129 1.16 3.03 8.03
N PHE A 130 -0.08 3.05 7.53
CA PHE A 130 -0.71 4.30 7.10
C PHE A 130 -0.75 5.34 8.23
N LEU A 131 -1.15 4.94 9.44
CA LEU A 131 -1.14 5.83 10.61
C LEU A 131 0.26 6.33 10.95
N HIS A 132 1.26 5.45 10.88
CA HIS A 132 2.66 5.80 11.13
C HIS A 132 3.14 6.89 10.15
N LEU A 133 2.82 6.79 8.86
CA LEU A 133 3.22 7.80 7.86
C LEU A 133 2.62 9.17 8.15
N ILE A 134 1.35 9.23 8.55
CA ILE A 134 0.67 10.49 8.88
C ILE A 134 1.31 11.14 10.11
N GLN A 135 1.64 10.33 11.11
CA GLN A 135 2.20 10.79 12.38
C GLN A 135 3.71 11.04 12.36
N PHE A 136 4.42 10.57 11.33
CA PHE A 136 5.87 10.67 11.28
C PHE A 136 6.35 12.12 11.25
N GLU A 137 7.28 12.47 12.14
CA GLU A 137 7.70 13.86 12.35
C GLU A 137 8.61 14.38 11.23
N ASP A 138 9.63 13.60 10.81
CA ASP A 138 10.54 13.99 9.74
C ASP A 138 9.94 13.65 8.37
N LYS A 139 9.14 14.59 7.84
CA LYS A 139 8.43 14.44 6.57
C LYS A 139 9.33 14.13 5.37
N ALA A 140 10.66 14.33 5.45
CA ALA A 140 11.58 13.90 4.40
C ALA A 140 11.53 12.37 4.16
N GLY A 141 11.27 11.56 5.20
CA GLY A 141 11.15 10.11 5.06
C GLY A 141 10.04 9.66 4.10
N LEU A 142 8.99 10.46 3.96
CA LEU A 142 7.84 10.16 3.11
C LEU A 142 8.20 10.03 1.63
N ARG A 143 9.26 10.71 1.17
CA ARG A 143 9.78 10.59 -0.21
C ARG A 143 10.24 9.16 -0.51
N VAL A 144 10.84 8.48 0.48
CA VAL A 144 11.31 7.09 0.34
C VAL A 144 10.12 6.15 0.16
N THR A 145 9.08 6.31 0.98
CA THR A 145 7.83 5.56 0.83
C THR A 145 7.16 5.82 -0.52
N CYS A 146 7.15 7.07 -0.99
CA CYS A 146 6.62 7.43 -2.30
C CYS A 146 7.35 6.67 -3.43
N ALA A 147 8.68 6.71 -3.42
CA ALA A 147 9.52 6.03 -4.40
C ALA A 147 9.30 4.50 -4.40
N ASP A 148 9.23 3.90 -3.22
CA ASP A 148 8.93 2.48 -3.06
C ASP A 148 7.56 2.13 -3.69
N LYS A 149 6.51 2.90 -3.37
CA LYS A 149 5.16 2.60 -3.90
C LYS A 149 5.09 2.82 -5.41
N VAL A 150 5.73 3.84 -5.96
CA VAL A 150 5.82 4.06 -7.41
C VAL A 150 6.41 2.82 -8.10
N HIS A 151 7.59 2.38 -7.69
CA HIS A 151 8.25 1.26 -8.35
C HIS A 151 7.50 -0.07 -8.15
N ASN A 152 6.88 -0.26 -6.98
CA ASN A 152 6.05 -1.44 -6.74
C ASN A 152 4.81 -1.47 -7.64
N ILE A 153 4.09 -0.36 -7.81
CA ILE A 153 2.91 -0.30 -8.67
C ILE A 153 3.32 -0.52 -10.14
N GLU A 154 4.40 0.09 -10.59
CA GLU A 154 4.91 -0.09 -11.96
C GLU A 154 5.23 -1.55 -12.27
N ALA A 155 5.96 -2.22 -11.37
CA ALA A 155 6.26 -3.63 -11.52
C ALA A 155 4.99 -4.48 -11.51
N GLN A 156 4.03 -4.19 -10.62
CA GLN A 156 2.78 -4.95 -10.52
C GLN A 156 1.88 -4.78 -11.75
N ILE A 157 1.78 -3.57 -12.30
CA ILE A 157 1.05 -3.32 -13.55
C ILE A 157 1.69 -4.11 -14.68
N ALA A 158 3.01 -4.02 -14.85
CA ALA A 158 3.73 -4.73 -15.90
C ALA A 158 3.55 -6.26 -15.79
N ASP A 159 3.71 -6.81 -14.58
CA ASP A 159 3.54 -8.25 -14.34
C ASP A 159 2.10 -8.71 -14.54
N ALA A 160 1.10 -7.92 -14.11
CA ALA A 160 -0.32 -8.23 -14.31
C ALA A 160 -0.69 -8.27 -15.80
N LEU A 161 -0.21 -7.29 -16.57
CA LEU A 161 -0.41 -7.23 -18.03
C LEU A 161 0.29 -8.39 -18.75
N ALA A 162 1.53 -8.70 -18.37
CA ALA A 162 2.28 -9.83 -18.92
C ALA A 162 1.61 -11.19 -18.61
N ALA A 163 0.95 -11.29 -17.46
CA ALA A 163 0.16 -12.45 -17.06
C ALA A 163 -1.21 -12.53 -17.77
N GLY A 164 -1.55 -11.57 -18.65
CA GLY A 164 -2.83 -11.54 -19.38
C GLY A 164 -4.04 -11.20 -18.49
N THR A 165 -3.81 -10.55 -17.34
CA THR A 165 -4.89 -10.17 -16.43
C THR A 165 -5.55 -8.88 -16.91
N THR A 166 -6.69 -8.98 -17.61
CA THR A 166 -7.43 -7.82 -18.15
C THR A 166 -8.72 -7.49 -17.40
N THR A 167 -9.26 -8.39 -16.57
CA THR A 167 -10.47 -8.15 -15.75
C THR A 167 -10.44 -8.94 -14.43
N ILE A 168 -11.23 -8.47 -13.46
CA ILE A 168 -11.15 -8.85 -12.06
C ILE A 168 -12.18 -9.92 -11.73
N GLU A 169 -11.75 -11.15 -11.85
CA GLU A 169 -12.12 -12.22 -10.94
C GLU A 169 -10.84 -13.01 -10.68
N GLN A 170 -10.06 -12.57 -9.68
CA GLN A 170 -8.87 -13.31 -9.21
C GLN A 170 -7.97 -13.88 -10.31
N GLY A 171 -7.57 -13.05 -11.28
CA GLY A 171 -6.51 -13.44 -12.21
C GLY A 171 -5.31 -14.00 -11.42
N PRO A 172 -4.69 -15.11 -11.85
CA PRO A 172 -3.74 -15.88 -11.05
C PRO A 172 -2.56 -15.06 -10.51
N PHE A 173 -2.29 -13.91 -11.11
CA PHE A 173 -1.33 -12.94 -10.59
C PHE A 173 -1.73 -12.40 -9.20
N TRP A 174 -2.95 -11.86 -9.05
CA TRP A 174 -3.40 -11.19 -7.83
C TRP A 174 -3.65 -12.14 -6.66
N ALA A 175 -3.87 -13.44 -6.94
CA ALA A 175 -3.93 -14.49 -5.93
C ALA A 175 -2.61 -14.63 -5.13
N ASN A 176 -1.48 -14.19 -5.68
CA ASN A 176 -0.20 -14.19 -4.98
C ASN A 176 -0.08 -13.09 -3.92
N PHE A 177 -1.03 -12.15 -3.87
CA PHE A 177 -1.03 -11.01 -2.95
C PHE A 177 -2.05 -11.23 -1.84
N LYS A 178 -1.62 -11.08 -0.58
CA LYS A 178 -2.47 -11.32 0.59
C LYS A 178 -3.71 -10.41 0.65
N GLY A 179 -3.61 -9.20 0.09
CA GLY A 179 -4.74 -8.27 -0.04
C GLY A 179 -5.55 -8.44 -1.33
N GLY A 180 -5.17 -9.35 -2.23
CA GLY A 180 -5.72 -9.41 -3.59
C GLY A 180 -5.53 -8.08 -4.33
N PHE A 181 -6.27 -7.89 -5.42
CA PHE A 181 -6.28 -6.61 -6.12
C PHE A 181 -6.91 -5.51 -5.27
N ALA A 182 -8.14 -5.71 -4.79
CA ALA A 182 -8.94 -4.69 -4.11
C ALA A 182 -8.22 -4.13 -2.88
N GLY A 183 -7.65 -5.00 -2.06
CA GLY A 183 -6.87 -4.60 -0.89
C GLY A 183 -5.58 -3.86 -1.28
N THR A 184 -4.89 -4.33 -2.33
CA THR A 184 -3.68 -3.66 -2.83
C THR A 184 -3.99 -2.25 -3.34
N LEU A 185 -5.05 -2.07 -4.15
CA LEU A 185 -5.48 -0.75 -4.62
C LEU A 185 -5.94 0.16 -3.47
N TRP A 186 -6.71 -0.38 -2.51
CA TRP A 186 -7.08 0.35 -1.29
C TRP A 186 -5.84 0.88 -0.57
N TYR A 187 -4.83 0.04 -0.38
CA TYR A 187 -3.60 0.43 0.31
C TYR A 187 -2.88 1.56 -0.44
N TYR A 188 -2.70 1.43 -1.75
CA TYR A 188 -2.03 2.46 -2.54
C TYR A 188 -2.77 3.79 -2.59
N ARG A 189 -4.11 3.78 -2.62
CA ARG A 189 -4.92 5.00 -2.51
C ARG A 189 -4.69 5.71 -1.17
N ASN A 190 -4.74 4.98 -0.06
CA ASN A 190 -4.48 5.55 1.26
C ASN A 190 -3.06 6.11 1.39
N ILE A 191 -2.06 5.42 0.84
CA ILE A 191 -0.70 5.97 0.81
C ILE A 191 -0.64 7.24 -0.04
N CYS A 192 -1.26 7.25 -1.23
CA CYS A 192 -1.33 8.45 -2.07
C CYS A 192 -1.97 9.64 -1.34
N ASP A 193 -3.05 9.41 -0.58
CA ASP A 193 -3.71 10.45 0.20
C ASP A 193 -2.83 10.95 1.36
N ALA A 194 -2.19 10.04 2.10
CA ALA A 194 -1.30 10.39 3.21
C ALA A 194 -0.09 11.23 2.75
N LEU A 195 0.41 10.98 1.55
CA LEU A 195 1.58 11.66 0.99
C LEU A 195 1.26 13.01 0.35
N GLY A 196 0.01 13.25 -0.07
CA GLY A 196 -0.34 14.41 -0.88
C GLY A 196 -0.18 15.76 -0.21
N ASN A 197 -0.37 15.84 1.10
CA ASN A 197 -0.19 17.10 1.83
C ASN A 197 1.27 17.56 1.89
N GLU A 198 2.21 16.61 1.92
CA GLU A 198 3.64 16.88 2.13
C GLU A 198 4.43 16.90 0.83
N LEU A 199 4.02 16.07 -0.16
CA LEU A 199 4.72 15.89 -1.43
C LEU A 199 3.91 16.40 -2.63
N GLY A 200 2.83 17.15 -2.43
CA GLY A 200 1.88 17.53 -3.48
C GLY A 200 2.50 18.14 -4.76
N ASP A 201 3.58 18.89 -4.61
CA ASP A 201 4.29 19.57 -5.71
C ASP A 201 5.45 18.76 -6.31
N SER A 202 5.77 17.59 -5.75
CA SER A 202 6.86 16.72 -6.22
C SER A 202 6.49 15.96 -7.49
N GLN A 203 7.46 15.82 -8.40
CA GLN A 203 7.29 15.03 -9.62
C GLN A 203 7.10 13.54 -9.29
N LEU A 204 7.79 13.05 -8.25
CA LEU A 204 7.61 11.69 -7.76
C LEU A 204 6.18 11.45 -7.25
N PHE A 205 5.59 12.41 -6.53
CA PHE A 205 4.19 12.29 -6.09
C PHE A 205 3.19 12.33 -7.26
N ALA A 206 3.43 13.21 -8.24
CA ALA A 206 2.63 13.23 -9.46
C ALA A 206 2.68 11.87 -10.18
N ARG A 207 3.87 11.26 -10.26
CA ARG A 207 4.05 9.90 -10.79
C ARG A 207 3.28 8.86 -9.99
N LEU A 208 3.35 8.89 -8.66
CA LEU A 208 2.56 8.00 -7.79
C LEU A 208 1.07 8.09 -8.11
N LYS A 209 0.52 9.31 -8.17
CA LYS A 209 -0.90 9.54 -8.46
C LYS A 209 -1.32 8.96 -9.82
N VAL A 210 -0.49 9.14 -10.85
CA VAL A 210 -0.73 8.53 -12.17
C VAL A 210 -0.69 7.01 -12.09
N ARG A 211 0.33 6.42 -11.45
CA ARG A 211 0.45 4.96 -11.33
C ARG A 211 -0.71 4.34 -10.55
N VAL A 212 -1.19 4.98 -9.48
CA VAL A 212 -2.39 4.55 -8.75
C VAL A 212 -3.63 4.60 -9.65
N GLY A 213 -3.76 5.64 -10.48
CA GLY A 213 -4.83 5.74 -11.48
C GLY A 213 -4.78 4.63 -12.53
N GLU A 214 -3.61 4.34 -13.08
CA GLU A 214 -3.44 3.23 -14.04
C GLU A 214 -3.71 1.87 -13.41
N LEU A 215 -3.23 1.64 -12.18
CA LEU A 215 -3.56 0.43 -11.45
C LEU A 215 -5.08 0.34 -11.27
N ALA A 216 -5.75 1.44 -10.91
CA ALA A 216 -7.21 1.48 -10.81
C ALA A 216 -7.91 1.23 -12.15
N GLN A 217 -7.32 1.55 -13.30
CA GLN A 217 -7.92 1.24 -14.61
C GLN A 217 -7.86 -0.25 -14.95
N LEU A 218 -6.97 -1.02 -14.32
CA LEU A 218 -7.03 -2.48 -14.36
C LEU A 218 -8.25 -3.03 -13.59
N TRP A 219 -8.93 -2.18 -12.80
CA TRP A 219 -10.23 -2.46 -12.19
C TRP A 219 -11.35 -2.18 -13.21
N ASN A 220 -12.15 -3.20 -13.50
CA ASN A 220 -13.29 -3.14 -14.41
C ASN A 220 -14.18 -1.91 -14.08
N PRO A 221 -14.60 -1.07 -15.03
CA PRO A 221 -15.45 0.11 -14.80
C PRO A 221 -16.74 -0.16 -14.01
N GLU A 222 -17.32 -1.37 -14.09
CA GLU A 222 -18.44 -1.78 -13.22
C GLU A 222 -18.07 -1.74 -11.73
N GLY A 223 -16.85 -2.11 -11.40
CA GLY A 223 -16.35 -2.08 -10.04
C GLY A 223 -16.02 -0.67 -9.53
N GLU A 224 -15.74 0.30 -10.41
CA GLU A 224 -15.55 1.70 -9.99
C GLU A 224 -16.90 2.33 -9.62
N GLN A 225 -17.94 1.99 -10.39
CA GLN A 225 -19.33 2.28 -10.05
C GLN A 225 -19.71 1.64 -8.71
N GLN A 226 -19.32 0.37 -8.49
CA GLN A 226 -19.57 -0.37 -7.26
C GLN A 226 -18.83 0.19 -6.03
N LEU A 227 -17.61 0.70 -6.20
CA LEU A 227 -16.88 1.36 -5.12
C LEU A 227 -17.48 2.73 -4.78
N ALA A 228 -17.90 3.51 -5.78
CA ALA A 228 -18.61 4.76 -5.55
C ALA A 228 -19.93 4.50 -4.80
N LEU A 229 -20.64 3.44 -5.17
CA LEU A 229 -21.83 2.94 -4.49
C LEU A 229 -21.54 2.53 -3.04
N GLN A 230 -20.45 1.80 -2.81
CA GLN A 230 -20.00 1.38 -1.48
C GLN A 230 -19.59 2.55 -0.58
N GLN A 231 -18.92 3.56 -1.14
CA GLN A 231 -18.55 4.78 -0.40
C GLN A 231 -19.77 5.64 -0.06
N GLN A 232 -20.71 5.79 -1.00
CA GLN A 232 -22.00 6.44 -0.74
C GLN A 232 -22.81 5.68 0.32
N PHE A 233 -22.76 4.36 0.31
CA PHE A 233 -23.38 3.51 1.32
C PHE A 233 -22.77 3.71 2.72
N LEU A 234 -21.44 3.67 2.83
CA LEU A 234 -20.74 3.90 4.09
C LEU A 234 -21.00 5.31 4.64
N ALA A 235 -21.04 6.33 3.78
CA ALA A 235 -21.38 7.70 4.18
C ALA A 235 -22.80 7.79 4.77
N VAL A 236 -23.78 7.12 4.15
CA VAL A 236 -25.18 7.05 4.63
C VAL A 236 -25.28 6.30 5.96
N LEU A 237 -24.53 5.21 6.13
CA LEU A 237 -24.48 4.45 7.39
C LEU A 237 -23.86 5.26 8.54
N VAL A 238 -22.78 6.00 8.28
CA VAL A 238 -22.13 6.87 9.27
C VAL A 238 -23.02 8.05 9.63
N GLU A 239 -23.67 8.68 8.64
CA GLU A 239 -24.54 9.84 8.83
C GLU A 239 -25.79 9.51 9.65
N HIS A 240 -26.39 8.34 9.42
CA HIS A 240 -27.67 7.99 10.05
C HIS A 240 -27.56 7.03 11.25
N ASN A 241 -26.41 6.36 11.43
CA ASN A 241 -26.06 5.41 12.50
C ASN A 241 -27.25 4.80 13.29
N PRO A 242 -28.17 4.06 12.63
CA PRO A 242 -29.44 3.70 13.27
C PRO A 242 -29.32 2.60 14.34
N VAL A 243 -28.17 1.91 14.39
CA VAL A 243 -27.98 0.65 15.14
C VAL A 243 -26.75 0.66 16.07
N GLY A 244 -26.06 1.79 16.21
CA GLY A 244 -24.86 1.86 17.05
C GLY A 244 -23.71 1.00 16.52
N VAL A 245 -23.54 0.96 15.20
CA VAL A 245 -22.42 0.26 14.56
C VAL A 245 -21.15 0.96 15.03
N SER A 246 -20.31 0.24 15.78
CA SER A 246 -19.06 0.82 16.27
C SER A 246 -18.14 1.10 15.08
N GLN A 247 -17.36 2.18 15.16
CA GLN A 247 -16.37 2.53 14.13
C GLN A 247 -15.49 1.31 13.78
N GLY A 248 -15.11 0.51 14.79
CA GLY A 248 -14.33 -0.72 14.60
C GLY A 248 -15.00 -1.82 13.77
N HIS A 249 -16.33 -1.85 13.60
CA HIS A 249 -17.03 -2.80 12.71
C HIS A 249 -17.11 -2.30 11.25
N LEU A 250 -17.08 -0.98 11.05
CA LEU A 250 -16.90 -0.36 9.72
C LEU A 250 -15.45 -0.54 9.25
N ASP A 251 -14.51 -0.53 10.19
CA ASP A 251 -13.08 -0.74 9.95
C ASP A 251 -12.73 -2.23 9.70
N SER A 252 -13.56 -3.19 10.16
CA SER A 252 -13.24 -4.63 10.14
C SER A 252 -13.53 -5.41 8.85
N GLY A 253 -13.80 -4.74 7.71
CA GLY A 253 -13.73 -5.42 6.41
C GLY A 253 -15.04 -5.60 5.63
N TYR A 254 -15.82 -4.54 5.48
CA TYR A 254 -16.86 -4.48 4.45
C TYR A 254 -16.31 -4.30 3.01
N TYR A 255 -15.00 -4.10 2.85
CA TYR A 255 -14.30 -3.77 1.59
C TYR A 255 -14.10 -4.94 0.61
N GLN A 256 -14.74 -6.10 0.81
CA GLN A 256 -14.60 -7.29 -0.04
C GLN A 256 -15.92 -7.86 -0.57
N LEU A 257 -17.03 -7.17 -0.32
CA LEU A 257 -18.37 -7.62 -0.68
C LEU A 257 -18.88 -6.73 -1.81
N ASP A 258 -19.51 -7.31 -2.82
CA ASP A 258 -20.31 -6.51 -3.77
C ASP A 258 -21.47 -5.83 -3.03
N ALA A 259 -22.11 -4.86 -3.69
CA ALA A 259 -23.23 -4.12 -3.10
C ALA A 259 -24.36 -5.06 -2.60
N ASP A 260 -24.52 -6.23 -3.23
CA ASP A 260 -25.57 -7.18 -2.94
C ASP A 260 -25.25 -8.04 -1.70
N GLU A 261 -23.99 -8.42 -1.47
CA GLU A 261 -23.52 -9.12 -0.27
C GLU A 261 -23.39 -8.18 0.94
N LEU A 262 -23.11 -6.89 0.71
CA LEU A 262 -23.22 -5.83 1.74
C LEU A 262 -24.68 -5.68 2.21
N LEU A 263 -25.61 -5.70 1.27
CA LEU A 263 -27.05 -5.67 1.55
C LEU A 263 -27.52 -6.94 2.26
N ARG A 264 -27.04 -8.12 1.81
CA ARG A 264 -27.27 -9.43 2.46
C ARG A 264 -26.84 -9.42 3.91
N ARG A 265 -25.65 -8.88 4.23
CA ARG A 265 -25.17 -8.84 5.62
C ARG A 265 -25.91 -7.85 6.51
N LEU A 266 -26.44 -6.75 5.99
CA LEU A 266 -27.36 -5.91 6.77
C LEU A 266 -28.68 -6.64 7.06
N ILE A 267 -29.27 -7.28 6.04
CA ILE A 267 -30.52 -8.02 6.20
C ILE A 267 -30.32 -9.21 7.16
N CYS A 268 -29.23 -9.96 7.00
CA CYS A 268 -28.89 -11.09 7.87
C CYS A 268 -28.44 -10.67 9.27
N ALA A 269 -27.69 -9.58 9.46
CA ALA A 269 -27.30 -9.12 10.81
C ALA A 269 -28.53 -8.75 11.64
N GLU A 270 -29.56 -8.18 11.02
CA GLU A 270 -30.78 -7.76 11.72
C GLU A 270 -31.78 -8.91 11.95
N VAL A 271 -31.79 -9.91 11.06
CA VAL A 271 -32.62 -11.12 11.19
C VAL A 271 -31.95 -12.19 12.08
N ILE A 272 -30.61 -12.30 12.13
CA ILE A 272 -29.89 -13.40 12.80
C ILE A 272 -29.30 -13.00 14.17
N ASN A 273 -28.79 -11.77 14.39
CA ASN A 273 -28.22 -11.39 15.68
C ASN A 273 -29.24 -10.91 16.73
N SER A 274 -30.53 -11.08 16.44
CA SER A 274 -31.60 -10.96 17.43
C SER A 274 -31.68 -12.21 18.31
N GLY A 275 -30.56 -12.58 18.93
CA GLY A 275 -30.57 -13.41 20.14
C GLY A 275 -30.92 -12.54 21.35
N PRO A 276 -31.66 -13.04 22.35
CA PRO A 276 -32.12 -12.24 23.47
C PRO A 276 -30.96 -11.97 24.43
N SER A 277 -30.22 -10.87 24.26
CA SER A 277 -29.39 -10.34 25.35
C SER A 277 -29.32 -8.81 25.38
N ALA A 278 -30.08 -8.27 26.35
CA ALA A 278 -29.88 -7.10 27.19
C ALA A 278 -29.04 -5.92 26.66
N GLY A 279 -29.71 -4.77 26.46
CA GLY A 279 -29.03 -3.48 26.62
C GLY A 279 -29.37 -2.35 25.66
N THR A 280 -30.57 -2.27 25.09
CA THR A 280 -31.32 -1.04 24.74
C THR A 280 -32.58 -1.44 23.97
N ALA A 281 -33.75 -1.11 24.50
CA ALA A 281 -35.03 -1.57 23.96
C ALA A 281 -35.47 -0.69 22.77
N LYS A 282 -35.13 -1.11 21.55
CA LYS A 282 -36.02 -0.95 20.39
C LYS A 282 -36.63 -2.33 20.10
N SER A 283 -37.95 -2.39 19.96
CA SER A 283 -38.68 -3.60 19.58
C SER A 283 -38.19 -4.12 18.23
N GLN A 284 -38.37 -5.42 17.97
CA GLN A 284 -38.00 -6.01 16.68
C GLN A 284 -38.62 -5.25 15.49
N ALA A 285 -39.86 -4.78 15.66
CA ALA A 285 -40.57 -3.97 14.67
C ALA A 285 -39.89 -2.61 14.41
N GLU A 286 -39.37 -1.95 15.44
CA GLU A 286 -38.66 -0.67 15.30
C GLU A 286 -37.28 -0.83 14.65
N LYS A 287 -36.61 -1.97 14.87
CA LYS A 287 -35.35 -2.30 14.20
C LYS A 287 -35.56 -2.60 12.72
N VAL A 288 -36.59 -3.39 12.40
CA VAL A 288 -37.00 -3.67 11.02
C VAL A 288 -37.37 -2.38 10.30
N ALA A 289 -38.19 -1.53 10.90
CA ALA A 289 -38.57 -0.23 10.31
C ALA A 289 -37.37 0.71 10.09
N ALA A 290 -36.38 0.70 10.99
CA ALA A 290 -35.15 1.48 10.83
C ALA A 290 -34.29 0.93 9.68
N ALA A 291 -34.17 -0.40 9.56
CA ALA A 291 -33.47 -1.04 8.44
C ALA A 291 -34.17 -0.74 7.10
N GLU A 292 -35.50 -0.86 7.05
CA GLU A 292 -36.30 -0.50 5.87
C GLU A 292 -36.10 0.96 5.46
N ALA A 293 -36.04 1.89 6.42
CA ALA A 293 -35.79 3.31 6.14
C ALA A 293 -34.40 3.57 5.55
N VAL A 294 -33.36 2.88 6.02
CA VAL A 294 -32.00 2.97 5.45
C VAL A 294 -31.95 2.41 4.05
N LEU A 295 -32.60 1.26 3.83
CA LEU A 295 -32.72 0.61 2.53
C LEU A 295 -33.46 1.51 1.52
N ASP A 296 -34.50 2.22 1.95
CA ASP A 296 -35.23 3.19 1.13
C ASP A 296 -34.40 4.41 0.75
N VAL A 297 -33.62 4.95 1.69
CA VAL A 297 -32.69 6.06 1.43
C VAL A 297 -31.59 5.63 0.47
N PHE A 298 -31.04 4.44 0.68
CA PHE A 298 -30.04 3.84 -0.20
C PHE A 298 -30.60 3.68 -1.60
N ALA A 299 -31.73 3.00 -1.76
CA ALA A 299 -32.31 2.76 -3.08
C ALA A 299 -32.64 4.05 -3.82
N LYS A 300 -33.12 5.09 -3.13
CA LYS A 300 -33.35 6.42 -3.73
C LYS A 300 -32.06 7.06 -4.23
N LYS A 301 -30.98 7.02 -3.44
CA LYS A 301 -29.71 7.64 -3.81
C LYS A 301 -28.95 6.85 -4.89
N VAL A 302 -29.03 5.53 -4.83
CA VAL A 302 -28.19 4.62 -5.62
C VAL A 302 -28.88 4.12 -6.88
N TYR A 303 -30.14 3.69 -6.77
CA TYR A 303 -30.87 3.14 -7.90
C TYR A 303 -31.84 4.16 -8.50
N GLY A 304 -31.97 5.37 -7.95
CA GLY A 304 -33.03 6.31 -8.34
C GLY A 304 -34.41 5.94 -7.77
N GLY A 305 -34.43 5.07 -6.75
CA GLY A 305 -35.62 4.58 -6.06
C GLY A 305 -35.95 3.14 -6.44
N TRP A 306 -36.65 2.45 -5.56
CA TRP A 306 -37.05 1.05 -5.75
C TRP A 306 -37.96 0.76 -6.95
N ASN A 307 -38.52 1.80 -7.55
CA ASN A 307 -39.41 1.70 -8.71
C ASN A 307 -38.72 2.05 -10.03
N SER A 308 -37.42 2.39 -9.99
CA SER A 308 -36.62 2.55 -11.20
C SER A 308 -36.28 1.18 -11.79
N GLU A 309 -35.88 1.15 -13.06
CA GLU A 309 -35.42 -0.08 -13.72
C GLU A 309 -34.26 -0.75 -12.95
N ALA A 310 -33.27 0.03 -12.51
CA ALA A 310 -32.15 -0.44 -11.70
C ALA A 310 -32.60 -0.92 -10.30
N GLY A 311 -33.57 -0.25 -9.68
CA GLY A 311 -34.08 -0.62 -8.35
C GLY A 311 -34.94 -1.87 -8.37
N ILE A 312 -35.67 -2.11 -9.47
CA ILE A 312 -36.44 -3.34 -9.69
C ILE A 312 -35.50 -4.52 -9.94
N ALA A 313 -34.46 -4.35 -10.76
CA ALA A 313 -33.44 -5.37 -10.98
C ALA A 313 -32.74 -5.76 -9.67
N ALA A 314 -32.34 -4.77 -8.86
CA ALA A 314 -31.74 -5.01 -7.54
C ALA A 314 -32.68 -5.78 -6.61
N LYS A 315 -33.97 -5.40 -6.52
CA LYS A 315 -34.98 -6.15 -5.74
C LYS A 315 -35.08 -7.61 -6.15
N GLN A 316 -35.08 -7.87 -7.45
CA GLN A 316 -35.20 -9.22 -7.98
C GLN A 316 -33.99 -10.07 -7.57
N THR A 317 -32.77 -9.54 -7.74
CA THR A 317 -31.53 -10.20 -7.30
C THR A 317 -31.53 -10.49 -5.79
N ILE A 318 -31.97 -9.53 -4.97
CA ILE A 318 -32.07 -9.67 -3.50
C ILE A 318 -33.07 -10.79 -3.12
N CYS A 319 -34.24 -10.80 -3.76
CA CYS A 319 -35.27 -11.82 -3.53
C CYS A 319 -34.82 -13.21 -3.99
N ASP A 320 -34.20 -13.32 -5.16
CA ASP A 320 -33.74 -14.59 -5.72
C ASP A 320 -32.60 -15.20 -4.86
N LEU A 321 -31.71 -14.37 -4.32
CA LEU A 321 -30.67 -14.79 -3.37
C LEU A 321 -31.25 -15.22 -2.02
N ALA A 322 -32.32 -14.58 -1.54
CA ALA A 322 -32.99 -14.90 -0.27
C ALA A 322 -33.78 -16.21 -0.31
N VAL A 323 -34.27 -16.63 -1.49
CA VAL A 323 -35.04 -17.88 -1.69
C VAL A 323 -34.12 -19.10 -1.90
N SER A 324 -32.84 -18.90 -2.21
CA SER A 324 -31.87 -19.96 -2.52
C SER A 324 -31.22 -20.64 -1.30
N GLN A 325 -31.56 -20.24 -0.07
CA GLN A 325 -31.05 -20.77 1.21
C GLN A 325 -32.19 -20.99 2.21
#